data_AF-A0A9W9YXW2-F1
#
_entry.id   AF-A0A9W9YXW2-F1
#
_cell.length_a   1.000
_cell.length_b   1.000
_cell.length_c   1.000
_cell.angle_alpha   90.00
_cell.angle_beta   90.00
_cell.angle_gamma   90.00
#
_symmetry.space_group_name_H-M   'P 1'
#
loop_
_entity.id
_entity.type
_entity.pdbx_description
1 polymer ?
#
loop_
_entity_poly.entity_id
_entity_poly.type
_entity_poly.pdbx_seq_one_letter_code
_entity_poly.pdbx_strand_id
1 'polypeptide(L)'
;MSMLRVVKSYHLSFSWETHADLLQEDPGDKVTKVKDTICDTARDFSNHIIGKTFTVDNTLAGKQLDEEDPQIVSLRQEILKVGEGMPHTKVEVPLKWLQVENKVYDLASKETNYITREDFKKNICDEICQFEIEDDFEMMLCERLKLKDVKESLLDIMKKFNLLCEYTSKEGSSIYLVPCMLTSKPDDEAEVGSGKPRTPTCVHHF
;
A
#
# COMPACT_ATOMS: atom_id res chain seq x y z
N MET A 1 16.25 -16.95 -23.89
CA MET A 1 14.99 -16.22 -23.62
C MET A 1 14.93 -16.05 -22.11
N SER A 2 15.40 -14.92 -21.60
CA SER A 2 15.53 -14.69 -20.15
C SER A 2 14.18 -14.22 -19.61
N MET A 3 13.57 -15.01 -18.72
CA MET A 3 12.28 -14.73 -18.09
C MET A 3 12.52 -14.11 -16.72
N LEU A 4 11.85 -13.00 -16.43
CA LEU A 4 11.89 -12.34 -15.12
C LEU A 4 10.55 -12.55 -14.42
N ARG A 5 10.63 -13.07 -13.19
CA ARG A 5 9.50 -13.35 -12.30
C ARG A 5 9.20 -12.09 -11.49
N VAL A 6 8.04 -11.47 -11.71
CA VAL A 6 7.57 -10.31 -10.93
C VAL A 6 6.51 -10.80 -9.94
N VAL A 7 6.73 -10.53 -8.64
CA VAL A 7 5.80 -10.88 -7.56
C VAL A 7 4.99 -9.62 -7.23
N LYS A 8 3.69 -9.60 -7.56
CA LYS A 8 2.77 -8.50 -7.17
C LYS A 8 2.14 -8.82 -5.80
N SER A 9 2.43 -7.98 -4.81
CA SER A 9 2.07 -8.17 -3.40
C SER A 9 0.56 -8.41 -3.16
N TYR A 10 0.24 -9.54 -2.53
CA TYR A 10 -0.98 -9.71 -1.72
C TYR A 10 -0.55 -9.74 -0.25
N HIS A 11 -1.38 -9.16 0.62
CA HIS A 11 -1.13 -9.08 2.06
C HIS A 11 -1.23 -10.47 2.71
N LEU A 12 -0.09 -11.16 2.80
CA LEU A 12 0.12 -12.20 3.81
C LEU A 12 0.77 -11.56 5.02
N SER A 13 0.14 -11.77 6.17
CA SER A 13 0.63 -11.28 7.45
C SER A 13 1.41 -12.38 8.12
N PHE A 14 2.72 -12.20 8.22
CA PHE A 14 3.54 -12.99 9.14
C PHE A 14 3.42 -12.36 10.53
N SER A 15 3.26 -13.18 11.55
CA SER A 15 3.30 -12.73 12.95
C SER A 15 4.63 -13.18 13.53
N TRP A 16 5.41 -12.23 14.05
CA TRP A 16 6.64 -12.48 14.78
C TRP A 16 6.72 -11.52 15.96
N GLU A 17 7.32 -11.99 17.05
CA GLU A 17 7.64 -11.15 18.20
C GLU A 17 9.05 -10.62 18.07
N THR A 18 9.20 -9.32 18.28
CA THR A 18 10.50 -8.66 18.41
C THR A 18 10.80 -8.48 19.89
N HIS A 19 12.00 -8.82 20.35
CA HIS A 19 12.43 -8.83 21.76
C HIS A 19 11.95 -10.03 22.61
N ALA A 20 11.98 -11.23 22.02
CA ALA A 20 11.72 -12.49 22.72
C ALA A 20 12.61 -12.73 23.95
N ASP A 21 13.80 -12.11 23.98
CA ASP A 21 14.80 -12.14 25.05
C ASP A 21 14.36 -11.47 26.37
N LEU A 22 13.32 -10.64 26.33
CA LEU A 22 12.81 -9.90 27.50
C LEU A 22 11.58 -10.53 28.16
N LEU A 23 11.11 -11.67 27.64
CA LEU A 23 9.90 -12.34 28.15
C LEU A 23 10.25 -13.37 29.23
N GLN A 24 9.56 -13.31 30.37
CA GLN A 24 9.66 -14.31 31.45
C GLN A 24 8.96 -15.65 31.11
N GLU A 25 8.13 -15.66 30.08
CA GLU A 25 7.32 -16.79 29.62
C GLU A 25 7.70 -17.13 28.17
N ASP A 26 7.38 -18.35 27.70
CA ASP A 26 7.73 -18.77 26.35
C ASP A 26 7.08 -17.86 25.29
N PRO A 27 7.87 -17.17 24.45
CA PRO A 27 7.37 -16.29 23.38
C PRO A 27 6.49 -17.04 22.36
N GLY A 28 6.72 -18.34 22.17
CA GLY A 28 5.96 -19.16 21.23
C GLY A 28 4.50 -19.33 21.65
N ASP A 29 4.26 -19.52 22.94
CA ASP A 29 2.92 -19.63 23.51
C ASP A 29 2.12 -18.32 23.39
N LYS A 30 2.78 -17.16 23.48
CA LYS A 30 2.13 -15.84 23.35
C LYS A 30 1.71 -15.55 21.92
N VAL A 31 2.60 -15.74 20.95
CA VAL A 31 2.27 -15.58 19.53
C VAL A 31 1.14 -16.53 19.13
N THR A 32 1.16 -17.76 19.63
CA THR A 32 0.12 -18.75 19.33
C THR A 32 -1.23 -18.32 19.91
N LYS A 33 -1.26 -17.84 21.16
CA LYS A 33 -2.48 -17.32 21.79
C LYS A 33 -3.07 -16.10 21.06
N VAL A 34 -2.20 -15.18 20.62
CA VAL A 34 -2.63 -14.00 19.83
C VAL A 34 -3.20 -14.44 18.49
N LYS A 35 -2.52 -15.36 17.81
CA LYS A 35 -2.99 -15.94 16.55
C LYS A 35 -4.36 -16.60 16.72
N ASP A 36 -4.52 -17.44 17.74
CA ASP A 36 -5.79 -18.13 18.00
C ASP A 36 -6.92 -17.13 18.27
N THR A 37 -6.64 -16.10 19.07
CA THR A 37 -7.60 -15.01 19.34
C THR A 37 -8.03 -14.28 18.05
N ILE A 38 -7.08 -14.00 17.14
CA ILE A 38 -7.37 -13.35 15.86
C ILE A 38 -8.17 -14.28 14.95
N CYS A 39 -7.79 -15.55 14.87
CA CYS A 39 -8.51 -16.55 14.07
C CYS A 39 -9.95 -16.76 14.56
N ASP A 40 -10.16 -16.72 15.88
CA ASP A 40 -11.49 -16.88 16.50
C ASP A 40 -12.38 -15.64 16.32
N THR A 41 -11.80 -14.45 16.50
CA THR A 41 -12.56 -13.19 16.44
C THR A 41 -12.82 -12.74 15.01
N ALA A 42 -11.88 -12.98 14.10
CA ALA A 42 -11.84 -12.42 12.76
C ALA A 42 -11.62 -13.53 11.72
N ARG A 43 -12.60 -14.46 11.65
CA ARG A 43 -12.54 -15.67 10.81
C ARG A 43 -12.14 -15.42 9.36
N ASP A 44 -12.57 -14.31 8.77
CA ASP A 44 -12.23 -13.95 7.39
C ASP A 44 -10.73 -13.68 7.20
N PHE A 45 -10.03 -13.23 8.24
CA PHE A 45 -8.59 -12.97 8.23
C PHE A 45 -7.75 -14.21 8.54
N SER A 46 -8.34 -15.26 9.13
CA SER A 46 -7.62 -16.48 9.51
C SER A 46 -6.94 -17.15 8.31
N ASN A 47 -7.56 -17.10 7.13
CA ASN A 47 -7.02 -17.64 5.88
C ASN A 47 -5.82 -16.85 5.34
N HIS A 48 -5.60 -15.62 5.82
CA HIS A 48 -4.49 -14.76 5.43
C HIS A 48 -3.29 -14.85 6.38
N ILE A 49 -3.45 -15.57 7.51
CA ILE A 49 -2.41 -15.79 8.51
C ILE A 49 -1.78 -17.16 8.26
N ILE A 50 -0.47 -17.20 8.08
CA ILE A 50 0.25 -18.46 7.92
C ILE A 50 0.17 -19.25 9.23
N GLY A 51 -0.19 -20.53 9.13
CA GLY A 51 -0.40 -21.39 10.29
C GLY A 51 0.84 -21.57 11.18
N LYS A 52 2.04 -21.32 10.64
CA LYS A 52 3.32 -21.42 11.35
C LYS A 52 3.67 -20.10 12.03
N THR A 53 3.97 -20.16 13.32
CA THR A 53 4.48 -19.05 14.12
C THR A 53 6.00 -19.10 14.18
N PHE A 54 6.64 -17.93 14.30
CA PHE A 54 8.10 -17.80 14.37
C PHE A 54 8.43 -16.87 15.53
N THR A 55 9.39 -17.24 16.36
CA THR A 55 9.91 -16.40 17.45
C THR A 55 11.31 -15.95 17.08
N VAL A 56 11.45 -14.69 16.66
CA VAL A 56 12.73 -14.20 16.14
C VAL A 56 13.51 -13.52 17.25
N ASP A 57 14.74 -13.98 17.48
CA ASP A 57 15.66 -13.31 18.41
C ASP A 57 16.43 -12.20 17.68
N ASN A 58 15.94 -10.97 17.84
CA ASN A 58 16.57 -9.79 17.23
C ASN A 58 17.95 -9.46 17.80
N THR A 59 18.37 -10.04 18.93
CA THR A 59 19.72 -9.80 19.49
C THR A 59 20.82 -10.48 18.67
N LEU A 60 20.45 -11.40 17.78
CA LEU A 60 21.35 -12.08 16.84
C LEU A 60 21.37 -11.42 15.45
N ALA A 61 20.55 -10.38 15.23
CA ALA A 61 20.48 -9.70 13.94
C ALA A 61 21.82 -9.01 13.59
N GLY A 62 22.35 -9.32 12.40
CA GLY A 62 23.59 -8.70 11.87
C GLY A 62 24.89 -9.39 12.31
N LYS A 63 24.83 -10.52 13.03
CA LYS A 63 26.01 -11.37 13.25
C LYS A 63 26.37 -12.15 11.98
N GLN A 64 27.62 -12.58 11.85
CA GLN A 64 28.11 -13.33 10.69
C GLN A 64 27.26 -14.58 10.44
N LEU A 65 27.12 -14.99 9.18
CA LEU A 65 26.25 -16.08 8.67
C LEU A 65 26.34 -17.42 9.43
N ASP A 66 27.43 -17.63 10.16
CA ASP A 66 27.70 -18.83 10.94
C ASP A 66 26.90 -18.88 12.27
N GLU A 67 26.28 -17.76 12.67
CA GLU A 67 25.53 -17.56 13.93
C GLU A 67 24.11 -16.99 13.71
N GLU A 68 23.52 -17.18 12.53
CA GLU A 68 22.16 -16.70 12.26
C GLU A 68 21.10 -17.56 12.99
N ASP A 69 20.08 -16.90 13.56
CA ASP A 69 18.95 -17.57 14.20
C ASP A 69 18.25 -18.55 13.22
N PRO A 70 18.17 -19.86 13.56
CA PRO A 70 17.47 -20.85 12.75
C PRO A 70 16.01 -20.47 12.43
N GLN A 71 15.36 -19.67 13.27
CA GLN A 71 14.00 -19.19 13.04
C GLN A 71 13.93 -18.15 11.92
N ILE A 72 14.95 -17.33 11.74
CA ILE A 72 15.07 -16.41 10.59
C ILE A 72 15.23 -17.22 9.30
N VAL A 73 16.07 -18.26 9.31
CA VAL A 73 16.24 -19.15 8.15
C VAL A 73 14.92 -19.84 7.80
N SER A 74 14.24 -20.39 8.80
CA SER A 74 12.92 -21.03 8.68
C SER A 74 11.85 -20.06 8.16
N LEU A 75 11.88 -18.80 8.61
CA LEU A 75 10.99 -17.73 8.15
C LEU A 75 11.23 -17.41 6.67
N ARG A 76 12.49 -17.25 6.25
CA ARG A 76 12.84 -17.00 4.84
C ARG A 76 12.39 -18.14 3.93
N GLN A 77 12.57 -19.39 4.36
CA GLN A 77 12.11 -20.55 3.61
C GLN A 77 10.58 -20.57 3.47
N GLU A 78 9.84 -20.23 4.53
CA GLU A 78 8.38 -20.16 4.45
C GLU A 78 7.91 -19.00 3.56
N ILE A 79 8.57 -17.83 3.61
CA ILE A 79 8.30 -16.71 2.69
C ILE A 79 8.49 -17.15 1.23
N LEU A 80 9.60 -17.84 0.92
CA LEU A 80 9.86 -18.35 -0.43
C LEU A 80 8.79 -19.34 -0.88
N LYS A 81 8.46 -20.32 -0.02
CA LYS A 81 7.43 -21.33 -0.29
C LYS A 81 6.06 -20.71 -0.54
N VAL A 82 5.67 -19.73 0.27
CA VAL A 82 4.41 -19.00 0.08
C VAL A 82 4.43 -18.22 -1.22
N GLY A 83 5.53 -17.49 -1.50
CA GLY A 83 5.71 -16.75 -2.74
C GLY A 83 5.55 -17.63 -3.98
N GLU A 84 6.14 -18.83 -3.98
CA GLU A 84 6.01 -19.78 -5.10
C GLU A 84 4.58 -20.28 -5.32
N GLY A 85 3.76 -20.37 -4.26
CA GLY A 85 2.37 -20.79 -4.32
C GLY A 85 1.37 -19.70 -4.71
N MET A 86 1.80 -18.43 -4.77
CA MET A 86 0.88 -17.32 -5.05
C MET A 86 0.33 -17.36 -6.48
N PRO A 87 -0.97 -17.10 -6.69
CA PRO A 87 -1.61 -17.24 -8.00
C PRO A 87 -1.01 -16.33 -9.08
N HIS A 88 -0.42 -15.19 -8.69
CA HIS A 88 0.18 -14.23 -9.62
C HIS A 88 1.64 -14.56 -9.99
N THR A 89 2.34 -15.49 -9.32
CA THR A 89 3.73 -15.86 -9.67
C THR A 89 3.84 -16.75 -10.92
N LYS A 90 2.70 -17.15 -11.48
CA LYS A 90 2.57 -17.82 -12.78
C LYS A 90 2.01 -16.93 -13.88
N VAL A 91 1.72 -15.66 -13.60
CA VAL A 91 1.23 -14.73 -14.62
C VAL A 91 2.39 -14.29 -15.47
N GLU A 92 2.36 -14.67 -16.75
CA GLU A 92 3.34 -14.19 -17.72
C GLU A 92 3.20 -12.67 -17.88
N VAL A 93 4.30 -11.96 -17.64
CA VAL A 93 4.38 -10.51 -17.89
C VAL A 93 5.20 -10.32 -19.15
N PRO A 94 4.66 -9.66 -20.19
CA PRO A 94 5.43 -9.29 -21.36
C PRO A 94 6.70 -8.52 -20.96
N LEU A 95 7.86 -8.92 -21.50
CA LEU A 95 9.15 -8.34 -21.14
C LEU A 95 9.17 -6.81 -21.32
N LYS A 96 8.50 -6.31 -22.36
CA LYS A 96 8.37 -4.87 -22.64
C LYS A 96 7.68 -4.12 -21.50
N TRP A 97 6.68 -4.72 -20.86
CA TRP A 97 5.98 -4.09 -19.73
C TRP A 97 6.87 -4.01 -18.49
N LEU A 98 7.66 -5.05 -18.23
CA LEU A 98 8.65 -5.01 -17.15
C LEU A 98 9.71 -3.93 -17.39
N GLN A 99 10.15 -3.75 -18.63
CA GLN A 99 11.11 -2.69 -18.98
C GLN A 99 10.53 -1.30 -18.73
N VAL A 100 9.25 -1.09 -19.05
CA VAL A 100 8.54 0.16 -18.72
C VAL A 100 8.45 0.36 -17.20
N GLU A 101 8.01 -0.66 -16.46
CA GLU A 101 7.93 -0.61 -14.98
C GLU A 101 9.28 -0.25 -14.34
N ASN A 102 10.36 -0.88 -14.79
CA ASN A 102 11.72 -0.58 -14.31
C ASN A 102 12.15 0.85 -14.62
N LYS A 103 11.86 1.37 -15.82
CA LYS A 103 12.23 2.74 -16.17
C LYS A 103 11.46 3.78 -15.36
N VAL A 104 10.18 3.52 -15.07
CA VAL A 104 9.39 4.36 -14.15
C VAL A 104 9.97 4.31 -12.74
N TYR A 105 10.36 3.13 -12.26
CA TYR A 105 11.01 2.96 -10.96
C TYR A 105 12.34 3.74 -10.88
N ASP A 106 13.17 3.66 -11.92
CA ASP A 106 14.43 4.40 -12.01
C ASP A 106 14.22 5.92 -11.99
N LEU A 107 13.16 6.43 -12.62
CA LEU A 107 12.80 7.85 -12.55
C LEU A 107 12.38 8.26 -11.14
N ALA A 108 11.54 7.45 -10.48
CA ALA A 108 11.10 7.71 -9.11
C ALA A 108 12.28 7.71 -8.12
N SER A 109 13.25 6.79 -8.29
CA SER A 109 14.46 6.75 -7.46
C SER A 109 15.38 7.96 -7.65
N LYS A 110 15.24 8.68 -8.76
CA LYS A 110 15.96 9.92 -9.09
C LYS A 110 15.14 11.18 -8.77
N GLU A 111 14.21 11.08 -7.82
CA GLU A 111 13.34 12.16 -7.34
C GLU A 111 12.38 12.74 -8.40
N THR A 112 12.19 12.06 -9.53
CA THR A 112 11.17 12.44 -10.51
C THR A 112 9.82 11.85 -10.10
N ASN A 113 9.08 12.59 -9.29
CA ASN A 113 7.84 12.11 -8.64
C ASN A 113 6.59 12.16 -9.52
N TYR A 114 6.64 12.83 -10.68
CA TYR A 114 5.53 12.94 -11.62
C TYR A 114 6.06 13.04 -13.05
N ILE A 115 5.23 12.66 -14.01
CA ILE A 115 5.51 12.74 -15.45
C ILE A 115 4.20 13.01 -16.20
N THR A 116 4.25 13.81 -17.25
CA THR A 116 3.06 14.05 -18.08
C THR A 116 2.76 12.83 -18.94
N ARG A 117 1.51 12.68 -19.40
CA ARG A 117 1.13 11.58 -20.30
C ARG A 117 1.92 11.61 -21.61
N GLU A 118 2.19 12.82 -22.13
CA GLU A 118 2.98 13.03 -23.34
C GLU A 118 4.45 12.62 -23.14
N ASP A 119 5.07 13.07 -22.04
CA ASP A 119 6.46 12.70 -21.72
C ASP A 119 6.59 11.21 -21.41
N PHE A 120 5.59 10.61 -20.79
CA PHE A 120 5.56 9.17 -20.54
C PHE A 120 5.48 8.38 -21.86
N LYS A 121 4.62 8.79 -22.79
CA LYS A 121 4.51 8.19 -24.12
C LYS A 121 5.84 8.34 -24.88
N LYS A 122 6.34 9.56 -24.97
CA LYS A 122 7.53 9.90 -25.76
C LYS A 122 8.84 9.36 -25.20
N ASN A 123 9.08 9.51 -23.90
CA ASN A 123 10.38 9.28 -23.28
C ASN A 123 10.49 7.90 -22.61
N ILE A 124 9.39 7.15 -22.48
CA ILE A 124 9.40 5.80 -21.89
C ILE A 124 8.83 4.79 -22.87
N CYS A 125 7.60 5.01 -23.34
CA CYS A 125 6.92 4.05 -24.18
C CYS A 125 7.58 3.96 -25.55
N ASP A 126 7.68 5.04 -26.31
CA ASP A 126 8.17 5.01 -27.68
C ASP A 126 9.62 4.49 -27.80
N GLU A 127 10.41 4.59 -26.72
CA GLU A 127 11.75 3.99 -26.64
C GLU A 127 11.75 2.47 -26.44
N ILE A 128 10.74 1.90 -25.76
CA ILE A 128 10.69 0.49 -25.34
C ILE A 128 9.67 -0.31 -26.16
N CYS A 129 8.50 0.29 -26.37
CA CYS A 129 7.35 -0.23 -27.06
C CYS A 129 6.64 0.89 -27.83
N GLN A 130 6.69 0.81 -29.16
CA GLN A 130 5.74 1.54 -30.00
C GLN A 130 4.39 0.88 -29.79
N PHE A 131 3.56 1.46 -28.91
CA PHE A 131 2.18 1.03 -28.78
C PHE A 131 1.49 1.40 -30.10
N GLU A 132 1.17 0.40 -30.92
CA GLU A 132 0.42 0.59 -32.16
C GLU A 132 -1.07 0.89 -31.86
N ILE A 133 -1.51 0.58 -30.64
CA ILE A 133 -2.90 0.65 -30.19
C ILE A 133 -2.99 1.54 -28.95
N GLU A 134 -3.80 2.60 -29.01
CA GLU A 134 -4.01 3.54 -27.89
C GLU A 134 -4.62 2.83 -26.66
N ASP A 135 -5.44 1.81 -26.87
CA ASP A 135 -6.03 1.00 -25.78
C ASP A 135 -4.97 0.24 -24.96
N ASP A 136 -3.88 -0.23 -25.59
CA ASP A 136 -2.78 -0.89 -24.88
C ASP A 136 -2.00 0.10 -24.00
N PHE A 137 -1.90 1.35 -24.46
CA PHE A 137 -1.28 2.45 -23.70
C PHE A 137 -2.13 2.80 -22.48
N GLU A 138 -3.46 2.88 -22.62
CA GLU A 138 -4.37 3.13 -21.49
C GLU A 138 -4.41 1.97 -20.50
N MET A 139 -4.44 0.72 -20.98
CA MET A 139 -4.35 -0.45 -20.12
C MET A 139 -3.06 -0.44 -19.30
N MET A 140 -1.94 -0.01 -19.91
CA MET A 140 -0.66 0.05 -19.22
C MET A 140 -0.62 1.18 -18.18
N LEU A 141 -1.13 2.37 -18.50
CA LEU A 141 -1.23 3.48 -17.55
C LEU A 141 -2.16 3.18 -16.37
N CYS A 142 -3.42 2.82 -16.66
CA CYS A 142 -4.47 2.72 -15.66
C CYS A 142 -4.44 1.41 -14.87
N GLU A 143 -4.31 0.26 -15.54
CA GLU A 143 -4.45 -1.05 -14.89
C GLU A 143 -3.12 -1.58 -14.36
N ARG A 144 -2.03 -1.34 -15.10
CA ARG A 144 -0.70 -1.87 -14.74
C ARG A 144 0.05 -0.96 -13.79
N LEU A 145 0.26 0.30 -14.20
CA LEU A 145 1.03 1.28 -13.42
C LEU A 145 0.18 2.07 -12.43
N LYS A 146 -1.15 2.09 -12.61
CA LYS A 146 -2.10 2.86 -11.79
C LYS A 146 -1.77 4.36 -11.76
N LEU A 147 -1.28 4.89 -12.88
CA LEU A 147 -1.02 6.31 -13.07
C LEU A 147 -2.29 6.99 -13.55
N LYS A 148 -2.75 8.00 -12.81
CA LYS A 148 -3.88 8.88 -13.17
C LYS A 148 -3.44 10.34 -13.10
N ASP A 149 -4.30 11.27 -13.50
CA ASP A 149 -4.06 12.70 -13.28
C ASP A 149 -3.76 12.99 -11.81
N VAL A 150 -2.87 13.96 -11.54
CA VAL A 150 -2.35 14.21 -10.18
C VAL A 150 -3.48 14.55 -9.21
N LYS A 151 -4.45 15.36 -9.64
CA LYS A 151 -5.62 15.73 -8.83
C LYS A 151 -6.50 14.53 -8.51
N GLU A 152 -6.86 13.75 -9.52
CA GLU A 152 -7.70 12.55 -9.34
C GLU A 152 -6.97 11.48 -8.53
N SER A 153 -5.66 11.30 -8.75
CA SER A 153 -4.81 10.41 -7.96
C SER A 153 -4.80 10.81 -6.49
N LEU A 154 -4.63 12.10 -6.21
CA LEU A 154 -4.61 12.61 -4.84
C LEU A 154 -5.96 12.42 -4.16
N LEU A 155 -7.06 12.76 -4.85
CA LEU A 155 -8.41 12.55 -4.34
C LEU A 155 -8.70 11.07 -4.09
N ASP A 156 -8.33 10.19 -5.02
CA ASP A 156 -8.49 8.74 -4.86
C ASP A 156 -7.69 8.19 -3.67
N ILE A 157 -6.43 8.63 -3.50
CA ILE A 157 -5.60 8.26 -2.36
C ILE A 157 -6.26 8.74 -1.06
N MET A 158 -6.64 10.01 -1.00
CA MET A 158 -7.24 10.58 0.21
C MET A 158 -8.60 9.93 0.54
N LYS A 159 -9.42 9.59 -0.45
CA LYS A 159 -10.67 8.81 -0.27
C LYS A 159 -10.36 7.41 0.25
N LYS A 160 -9.43 6.71 -0.39
CA LYS A 160 -9.04 5.33 -0.05
C LYS A 160 -8.52 5.20 1.38
N PHE A 161 -7.81 6.21 1.87
CA PHE A 161 -7.29 6.24 3.24
C PHE A 161 -8.25 6.92 4.23
N ASN A 162 -9.51 7.16 3.85
CA ASN A 162 -10.53 7.81 4.67
C ASN A 162 -10.10 9.18 5.22
N LEU A 163 -9.21 9.88 4.51
CA LEU A 163 -8.77 11.24 4.86
C LEU A 163 -9.79 12.29 4.43
N LEU A 164 -10.62 11.97 3.43
CA LEU A 164 -11.70 12.82 2.97
C LEU A 164 -12.97 12.01 2.65
N CYS A 165 -14.13 12.66 2.79
CA CYS A 165 -15.44 12.12 2.41
C CYS A 165 -16.04 13.00 1.32
N GLU A 166 -16.45 12.42 0.20
CA GLU A 166 -17.16 13.14 -0.87
C GLU A 166 -18.66 13.17 -0.61
N TYR A 167 -19.26 14.34 -0.79
CA TYR A 167 -20.70 14.56 -0.80
C TYR A 167 -21.09 15.27 -2.10
N THR A 168 -21.87 14.61 -2.94
CA THR A 168 -22.39 15.22 -4.17
C THR A 168 -23.73 15.89 -3.88
N SER A 169 -23.80 17.20 -4.07
CA SER A 169 -25.04 17.97 -3.94
C SER A 169 -26.04 17.60 -5.05
N LYS A 170 -27.32 17.89 -4.83
CA LYS A 170 -28.39 17.73 -5.83
C LYS A 170 -28.14 18.52 -7.12
N GLU A 171 -27.31 19.55 -7.06
CA GLU A 171 -26.90 20.39 -8.19
C GLU A 171 -25.67 19.84 -8.95
N GLY A 172 -25.15 18.68 -8.56
CA GLY A 172 -24.01 18.04 -9.21
C GLY A 172 -22.63 18.55 -8.76
N SER A 173 -22.59 19.46 -7.79
CA SER A 173 -21.34 19.92 -7.16
C SER A 173 -20.85 18.93 -6.10
N SER A 174 -19.60 18.47 -6.23
CA SER A 174 -18.94 17.66 -5.20
C SER A 174 -18.34 18.55 -4.11
N ILE A 175 -18.66 18.24 -2.85
CA ILE A 175 -18.10 18.86 -1.65
C ILE A 175 -17.28 17.79 -0.93
N TYR A 176 -16.07 18.13 -0.50
CA TYR A 176 -15.20 17.23 0.25
C TYR A 176 -15.13 17.64 1.72
N LEU A 177 -15.43 16.70 2.61
CA LEU A 177 -15.28 16.85 4.05
C LEU A 177 -13.95 16.23 4.48
N VAL A 178 -13.19 16.91 5.32
CA VAL A 178 -11.92 16.41 5.88
C VAL A 178 -12.10 16.25 7.39
N PRO A 179 -12.36 15.03 7.91
CA PRO A 179 -12.78 14.80 9.30
C PRO A 179 -11.82 15.37 10.35
N CYS A 180 -10.50 15.30 10.11
CA CYS A 180 -9.49 15.84 11.02
C CYS A 180 -9.45 17.39 11.08
N MET A 181 -10.11 18.05 10.14
CA MET A 181 -10.24 19.52 10.07
C MET A 181 -11.60 20.01 10.59
N LEU A 182 -12.48 19.09 11.03
CA LEU A 182 -13.75 19.47 11.63
C LEU A 182 -13.50 20.02 13.03
N THR A 183 -13.85 21.29 13.23
CA THR A 183 -13.89 21.90 14.55
C THR A 183 -15.20 21.55 15.23
N SER A 184 -15.18 21.34 16.55
CA SER A 184 -16.42 21.33 17.33
C SER A 184 -17.19 22.64 17.10
N LYS A 185 -18.52 22.60 17.25
CA LYS A 185 -19.33 23.82 17.21
C LYS A 185 -18.74 24.81 18.23
N PRO A 186 -18.67 26.11 17.93
CA PRO A 186 -18.50 27.09 18.99
C PRO A 186 -19.72 26.96 19.93
N ASP A 187 -19.45 26.90 21.23
CA ASP A 187 -20.49 26.94 22.27
C ASP A 187 -21.08 28.36 22.32
N ASP A 188 -21.88 28.73 21.32
CA ASP A 188 -22.57 30.02 21.30
C ASP A 188 -24.06 29.82 21.62
N GLU A 189 -24.33 29.46 22.88
CA GLU A 189 -25.49 30.01 23.60
C GLU A 189 -24.97 30.94 24.70
N ALA A 190 -24.31 32.04 24.33
CA ALA A 190 -24.23 33.23 25.17
C ALA A 190 -23.92 34.49 24.34
N GLU A 191 -24.90 35.38 24.31
CA GLU A 191 -24.76 36.84 24.19
C GLU A 191 -24.39 37.47 22.83
N VAL A 192 -25.30 38.34 22.42
CA VAL A 192 -25.26 39.30 21.31
C VAL A 192 -23.98 40.15 21.36
N GLY A 193 -23.11 40.02 20.38
CA GLY A 193 -21.97 40.91 20.17
C GLY A 193 -21.50 40.86 18.72
N SER A 194 -21.58 42.01 18.03
CA SER A 194 -21.31 42.16 16.60
C SER A 194 -19.96 41.53 16.16
N GLY A 195 -20.02 40.38 15.50
CA GLY A 195 -18.86 39.73 14.88
C GLY A 195 -19.34 38.87 13.73
N LYS A 196 -18.78 39.11 12.53
CA LYS A 196 -19.12 38.39 11.29
C LYS A 196 -19.09 36.86 11.51
N PRO A 197 -20.08 36.09 11.04
CA PRO A 197 -20.06 34.63 11.17
C PRO A 197 -18.87 34.07 10.40
N ARG A 198 -17.98 33.35 11.10
CA ARG A 198 -16.92 32.58 10.45
C ARG A 198 -17.56 31.32 9.90
N THR A 199 -17.57 31.19 8.57
CA THR A 199 -17.98 29.98 7.87
C THR A 199 -17.09 28.81 8.30
N PRO A 200 -17.64 27.59 8.47
CA PRO A 200 -16.83 26.38 8.55
C PRO A 200 -15.86 26.37 7.37
N THR A 201 -14.60 26.02 7.61
CA THR A 201 -13.59 25.93 6.57
C THR A 201 -13.90 24.72 5.69
N CYS A 202 -14.87 24.85 4.80
CA CYS A 202 -15.04 23.95 3.67
C CYS A 202 -13.89 24.24 2.70
N VAL A 203 -13.11 23.22 2.36
CA VAL A 203 -12.14 23.34 1.26
C VAL A 203 -12.95 23.36 -0.04
N HIS A 204 -13.37 24.55 -0.45
CA HIS A 204 -13.96 24.73 -1.76
C HIS A 204 -12.83 24.78 -2.79
N HIS A 205 -12.85 23.79 -3.69
CA HIS A 205 -11.94 23.58 -4.81
C HIS A 205 -10.51 23.11 -4.44
N PHE A 206 -10.23 21.88 -4.83
CA PHE A 206 -8.91 21.43 -5.29
C PHE A 206 -8.90 21.42 -6.82
#